data_AF-A0A7M5V100-F1
#
_entry.id   AF-A0A7M5V100-F1
#
_cell.length_a   1.000
_cell.length_b   1.000
_cell.length_c   1.000
_cell.angle_alpha   90.00
_cell.angle_beta   90.00
_cell.angle_gamma   90.00
#
_symmetry.space_group_name_H-M   'P 1'
#
loop_
_entity.id
_entity.type
_entity.pdbx_description
1 polymer ?
#
loop_
_entity_poly.entity_id
_entity_poly.type
_entity_poly.pdbx_seq_one_letter_code
_entity_poly.pdbx_strand_id
1 'polypeptide(L)'
;MCKGNCYRYKCLNRFLTFFNFLLLVLGITIATLPVYIKSHEIVKSWPINGGIIAMGAFIGLIALVGCYGSRRQNQVILFFYMIVLAIVCVITFAFSLAALSLSKSQQSQVLSKGWDSISPDTRSDIQKWGECCGFLNSTSIDNPSCSKLDCFKTGCPSCQDYLAADWFLHFRRSVGGVSLFVSILMCLSIYLTAKYRHIKNPRANANDYL
;
A
#
# COMPACT_ATOMS: atom_id res chain seq x y z
N MET A 1 -9.92 -35.05 26.91
CA MET A 1 -9.48 -34.90 25.49
C MET A 1 -9.26 -33.43 25.03
N CYS A 2 -8.77 -32.50 25.87
CA CYS A 2 -8.71 -31.06 25.50
C CYS A 2 -7.35 -30.33 25.64
N LYS A 3 -6.22 -31.02 25.85
CA LYS A 3 -4.90 -30.33 25.98
C LYS A 3 -4.36 -29.80 24.63
N GLY A 4 -4.44 -30.57 23.55
CA GLY A 4 -3.89 -30.19 22.24
C GLY A 4 -4.63 -29.01 21.58
N ASN A 5 -5.97 -29.04 21.58
CA ASN A 5 -6.77 -27.98 20.95
C ASN A 5 -6.68 -26.64 21.70
N CYS A 6 -6.56 -26.66 23.04
CA CYS A 6 -6.40 -25.44 23.84
C CYS A 6 -5.02 -24.80 23.66
N TYR A 7 -3.96 -25.61 23.53
CA TYR A 7 -2.61 -25.11 23.26
C TYR A 7 -2.49 -24.49 21.86
N ARG A 8 -3.04 -25.17 20.84
CA ARG A 8 -3.08 -24.66 19.45
C ARG A 8 -3.84 -23.34 19.35
N TYR A 9 -4.98 -23.23 20.04
CA TYR A 9 -5.77 -22.02 20.13
C TYR A 9 -5.00 -20.84 20.76
N LYS A 10 -4.36 -21.05 21.92
CA LYS A 10 -3.59 -20.00 22.61
C LYS A 10 -2.38 -19.54 21.80
N CYS A 11 -1.67 -20.48 21.17
CA CYS A 11 -0.52 -20.17 20.31
C CYS A 11 -0.94 -19.33 19.10
N LEU A 12 -2.00 -19.76 18.40
CA LEU A 12 -2.54 -19.04 17.25
C LEU A 12 -3.04 -17.64 17.62
N ASN A 13 -3.77 -17.50 18.73
CA ASN A 13 -4.25 -16.18 19.19
C ASN A 13 -3.09 -15.24 19.56
N ARG A 14 -2.06 -15.75 20.26
CA ARG A 14 -0.88 -14.96 20.63
C ARG A 14 -0.08 -14.54 19.39
N PHE A 15 0.10 -15.45 18.45
CA PHE A 15 0.76 -15.17 17.17
C PHE A 15 -0.02 -14.12 16.37
N LEU A 16 -1.33 -14.30 16.17
CA LEU A 16 -2.18 -13.33 15.46
C LEU A 16 -2.14 -11.95 16.11
N THR A 17 -2.21 -11.89 17.44
CA THR A 17 -2.12 -10.62 18.17
C THR A 17 -0.76 -9.95 17.98
N PHE A 18 0.34 -10.72 18.04
CA PHE A 18 1.69 -10.19 17.82
C PHE A 18 1.88 -9.65 16.39
N PHE A 19 1.44 -10.40 15.38
CA PHE A 19 1.50 -9.95 13.98
C PHE A 19 0.69 -8.68 13.74
N ASN A 20 -0.56 -8.61 14.24
CA ASN A 20 -1.36 -7.40 14.11
C ASN A 20 -0.75 -6.22 14.89
N PHE A 21 -0.11 -6.47 16.03
CA PHE A 21 0.60 -5.40 16.75
C PHE A 21 1.80 -4.86 15.95
N LEU A 22 2.58 -5.73 15.30
CA LEU A 22 3.66 -5.29 14.41
C LEU A 22 3.13 -4.48 13.22
N LEU A 23 2.01 -4.92 12.61
CA LEU A 23 1.36 -4.19 11.52
C LEU A 23 0.82 -2.83 11.98
N LEU A 24 0.35 -2.72 13.21
CA LEU A 24 -0.08 -1.45 13.79
C LEU A 24 1.08 -0.46 13.91
N VAL A 25 2.21 -0.92 14.46
CA VAL A 25 3.43 -0.09 14.55
C VAL A 25 3.88 0.33 13.16
N LEU A 26 3.92 -0.59 12.20
CA LEU A 26 4.26 -0.29 10.81
C LEU A 26 3.33 0.76 10.20
N GLY A 27 2.00 0.61 10.36
CA GLY A 27 1.03 1.58 9.86
C GLY A 27 1.24 2.99 10.44
N ILE A 28 1.50 3.08 11.74
CA ILE A 28 1.80 4.36 12.42
C ILE A 28 3.10 4.97 11.88
N THR A 29 4.16 4.16 11.70
CA THR A 29 5.42 4.67 11.14
C THR A 29 5.25 5.20 9.72
N ILE A 30 4.54 4.46 8.84
CA ILE A 30 4.26 4.89 7.46
C ILE A 30 3.43 6.18 7.45
N ALA A 31 2.46 6.32 8.36
CA ALA A 31 1.62 7.51 8.43
C ALA A 31 2.35 8.75 8.96
N THR A 32 3.32 8.59 9.87
CA THR A 32 4.00 9.71 10.53
C THR A 32 5.26 10.18 9.81
N LEU A 33 5.96 9.29 9.10
CA LEU A 33 7.19 9.62 8.36
C LEU A 33 7.01 10.80 7.36
N PRO A 34 5.98 10.85 6.50
CA PRO A 34 5.79 11.95 5.57
C PRO A 34 5.55 13.30 6.26
N VAL A 35 4.88 13.29 7.41
CA VAL A 35 4.64 14.49 8.22
C VAL A 35 5.97 15.05 8.75
N TYR A 36 6.83 14.16 9.25
CA TYR A 36 8.17 14.53 9.73
C TYR A 36 9.07 15.07 8.61
N ILE A 37 9.10 14.40 7.45
CA ILE A 37 9.91 14.84 6.32
C ILE A 37 9.44 16.21 5.80
N LYS A 38 8.13 16.46 5.80
CA LYS A 38 7.56 17.75 5.42
C LYS A 38 7.95 18.87 6.37
N SER A 39 7.98 18.64 7.68
CA SER A 39 8.41 19.66 8.65
C SER A 39 9.87 20.11 8.47
N HIS A 40 10.69 19.33 7.76
CA HIS A 40 12.07 19.67 7.40
C HIS A 40 12.22 20.21 5.96
N GLU A 41 11.12 20.54 5.27
CA GLU A 41 11.08 21.10 3.90
C GLU A 41 11.72 20.24 2.79
N ILE A 42 11.97 18.95 3.03
CA ILE A 42 12.71 18.08 2.09
C ILE A 42 11.88 17.66 0.87
N VAL A 43 10.55 17.53 1.02
CA VAL A 43 9.59 17.25 -0.08
C VAL A 43 8.32 18.07 0.10
N LYS A 44 7.91 18.80 -0.95
CA LYS A 44 6.81 19.78 -0.89
C LYS A 44 5.46 19.26 -1.39
N SER A 45 5.42 18.13 -2.09
CA SER A 45 4.19 17.67 -2.74
C SER A 45 3.18 17.02 -1.78
N TRP A 46 2.05 17.69 -1.58
CA TRP A 46 0.93 17.24 -0.73
C TRP A 46 0.25 15.93 -1.19
N PRO A 47 -0.02 15.69 -2.48
CA PRO A 47 -0.78 14.51 -2.91
C PRO A 47 -0.05 13.19 -2.66
N ILE A 48 1.28 13.17 -2.88
CA ILE A 48 2.11 11.98 -2.64
C ILE A 48 2.13 11.65 -1.15
N ASN A 49 2.36 12.65 -0.31
CA ASN A 49 2.36 12.48 1.14
C ASN A 49 0.98 12.06 1.66
N GLY A 50 -0.11 12.62 1.11
CA GLY A 50 -1.47 12.24 1.49
C GLY A 50 -1.78 10.77 1.23
N GLY A 51 -1.36 10.23 0.08
CA GLY A 51 -1.53 8.81 -0.24
C GLY A 51 -0.81 7.88 0.73
N ILE A 52 0.45 8.20 1.06
CA ILE A 52 1.25 7.41 2.01
C ILE A 52 0.63 7.48 3.41
N ILE A 53 0.19 8.66 3.85
CA ILE A 53 -0.46 8.85 5.16
C ILE A 53 -1.76 8.04 5.24
N ALA A 54 -2.62 8.14 4.23
CA ALA A 54 -3.88 7.41 4.17
C ALA A 54 -3.66 5.89 4.16
N MET A 55 -2.68 5.40 3.40
CA MET A 55 -2.30 3.99 3.37
C MET A 55 -1.84 3.51 4.75
N GLY A 56 -0.94 4.24 5.41
CA GLY A 56 -0.45 3.91 6.76
C GLY A 56 -1.56 3.89 7.80
N ALA A 57 -2.44 4.89 7.78
CA ALA A 57 -3.59 4.98 8.68
C ALA A 57 -4.56 3.81 8.48
N PHE A 58 -4.87 3.46 7.21
CA PHE A 58 -5.74 2.34 6.88
C PHE A 58 -5.17 1.00 7.36
N ILE A 59 -3.86 0.76 7.17
CA ILE A 59 -3.16 -0.42 7.70
C ILE A 59 -3.27 -0.46 9.24
N GLY A 60 -3.06 0.68 9.91
CA GLY A 60 -3.21 0.80 11.36
C GLY A 60 -4.62 0.46 11.84
N LEU A 61 -5.67 0.95 11.16
CA LEU A 61 -7.06 0.65 11.51
C LEU A 61 -7.38 -0.85 11.37
N ILE A 62 -6.97 -1.49 10.27
CA ILE A 62 -7.17 -2.94 10.08
C ILE A 62 -6.43 -3.72 11.18
N ALA A 63 -5.21 -3.31 11.51
CA ALA A 63 -4.41 -3.94 12.57
C ALA A 63 -5.04 -3.78 13.96
N LEU A 64 -5.66 -2.64 14.27
CA LEU A 64 -6.41 -2.42 15.51
C LEU A 64 -7.63 -3.34 15.59
N VAL A 65 -8.42 -3.44 14.52
CA VAL A 65 -9.57 -4.33 14.45
C VAL A 65 -9.12 -5.79 14.58
N GLY A 66 -8.01 -6.17 13.94
CA GLY A 66 -7.41 -7.50 14.07
C GLY A 66 -6.97 -7.82 15.51
N CYS A 67 -6.28 -6.88 16.18
CA CYS A 67 -5.91 -7.00 17.59
C CYS A 67 -7.14 -7.17 18.50
N TYR A 68 -8.17 -6.34 18.30
CA TYR A 68 -9.39 -6.37 19.10
C TYR A 68 -10.20 -7.65 18.87
N GLY A 69 -10.38 -8.05 17.60
CA GLY A 69 -11.07 -9.27 17.21
C GLY A 69 -10.41 -10.53 17.78
N SER A 70 -9.07 -10.58 17.78
CA SER A 70 -8.31 -11.69 18.36
C SER A 70 -8.50 -11.81 19.88
N ARG A 71 -8.55 -10.68 20.59
CA ARG A 71 -8.70 -10.67 22.07
C ARG A 71 -10.12 -10.92 22.55
N ARG A 72 -11.12 -10.35 21.89
CA ARG A 72 -12.52 -10.42 22.34
C ARG A 72 -13.32 -11.57 21.75
N GLN A 73 -12.79 -12.26 20.73
CA GLN A 73 -13.53 -13.29 19.97
C GLN A 73 -14.95 -12.86 19.56
N ASN A 74 -15.18 -11.55 19.41
CA ASN A 74 -16.48 -11.05 19.02
C ASN A 74 -16.73 -11.45 17.56
N GLN A 75 -17.68 -12.36 17.37
CA GLN A 75 -18.07 -12.93 16.08
C GLN A 75 -18.45 -11.85 15.06
N VAL A 76 -19.03 -10.75 15.52
CA VAL A 76 -19.45 -9.62 14.69
C VAL A 76 -18.24 -8.86 14.15
N ILE A 77 -17.25 -8.59 15.00
CA ILE A 77 -16.04 -7.84 14.61
C ILE A 77 -15.19 -8.66 13.64
N LEU A 78 -15.09 -9.96 13.88
CA LEU A 78 -14.37 -10.86 12.98
C LEU A 78 -15.04 -10.95 11.61
N PHE A 79 -16.37 -10.84 11.56
CA PHE A 79 -17.11 -10.79 10.30
C PHE A 79 -16.83 -9.51 9.50
N PHE A 80 -16.89 -8.34 10.14
CA PHE A 80 -16.52 -7.08 9.50
C PHE A 80 -15.06 -7.07 9.03
N TYR A 81 -14.15 -7.60 9.85
CA TYR A 81 -12.74 -7.77 9.49
C TYR A 81 -12.56 -8.60 8.22
N MET A 82 -13.25 -9.74 8.10
CA MET A 82 -13.21 -10.57 6.89
C MET A 82 -13.79 -9.86 5.66
N ILE A 83 -14.85 -9.07 5.80
CA ILE A 83 -15.42 -8.27 4.69
C ILE A 83 -14.39 -7.25 4.20
N VAL A 84 -13.79 -6.49 5.13
CA VAL A 84 -12.78 -5.48 4.78
C VAL A 84 -11.57 -6.15 4.11
N LEU A 85 -11.08 -7.27 4.65
CA LEU A 85 -10.00 -8.03 4.02
C LEU A 85 -10.37 -8.54 2.63
N ALA A 86 -11.61 -8.99 2.41
CA ALA A 86 -12.06 -9.45 1.09
C ALA A 86 -12.07 -8.31 0.08
N ILE A 87 -12.55 -7.12 0.46
CA ILE A 87 -12.53 -5.93 -0.40
C ILE A 87 -11.08 -5.56 -0.75
N VAL A 88 -10.19 -5.50 0.25
CA VAL A 88 -8.76 -5.20 0.03
C VAL A 88 -8.10 -6.27 -0.83
N CYS A 89 -8.46 -7.54 -0.66
CA CYS A 89 -7.97 -8.64 -1.47
C CYS A 89 -8.34 -8.48 -2.95
N VAL A 90 -9.59 -8.08 -3.25
CA VAL A 90 -10.04 -7.82 -4.63
C VAL A 90 -9.31 -6.63 -5.23
N ILE A 91 -9.18 -5.53 -4.48
CA ILE A 91 -8.48 -4.32 -4.95
C ILE A 91 -7.00 -4.63 -5.23
N THR A 92 -6.32 -5.33 -4.31
CA THR A 92 -4.92 -5.69 -4.48
C THR A 92 -4.70 -6.69 -5.61
N PHE A 93 -5.63 -7.63 -5.82
CA PHE A 93 -5.59 -8.52 -6.97
C PHE A 93 -5.72 -7.73 -8.29
N ALA A 94 -6.71 -6.85 -8.39
CA ALA A 94 -6.92 -6.01 -9.58
C ALA A 94 -5.72 -5.10 -9.85
N PHE A 95 -5.16 -4.46 -8.81
CA PHE A 95 -3.94 -3.67 -8.91
C PHE A 95 -2.76 -4.51 -9.41
N SER A 96 -2.60 -5.73 -8.90
CA SER A 96 -1.54 -6.65 -9.33
C SER A 96 -1.67 -7.01 -10.80
N LEU A 97 -2.87 -7.33 -11.26
CA LEU A 97 -3.14 -7.64 -12.66
C LEU A 97 -2.87 -6.44 -13.57
N ALA A 98 -3.32 -5.24 -13.18
CA ALA A 98 -3.00 -4.02 -13.91
C ALA A 98 -1.48 -3.78 -13.97
N ALA A 99 -0.80 -3.92 -12.83
CA ALA A 99 0.65 -3.75 -12.71
C ALA A 99 1.46 -4.85 -13.41
N LEU A 100 0.92 -6.02 -13.71
CA LEU A 100 1.63 -7.06 -14.47
C LEU A 100 1.29 -7.02 -15.97
N SER A 101 0.02 -6.76 -16.33
CA SER A 101 -0.49 -6.88 -17.70
C SER A 101 -0.37 -5.62 -18.55
N LEU A 102 -0.03 -4.46 -17.99
CA LEU A 102 0.07 -3.22 -18.77
C LEU A 102 1.11 -3.35 -19.89
N SER A 103 0.70 -3.07 -21.13
CA SER A 103 1.59 -3.04 -22.30
C SER A 103 2.41 -1.74 -22.34
N LYS A 104 3.47 -1.69 -23.17
CA LYS A 104 4.28 -0.47 -23.35
C LYS A 104 3.45 0.72 -23.89
N SER A 105 2.49 0.47 -24.79
CA SER A 105 1.64 1.54 -25.33
C SER A 105 0.65 2.08 -24.30
N GLN A 106 0.06 1.21 -23.48
CA GLN A 106 -0.81 1.62 -22.38
C GLN A 106 -0.03 2.36 -21.29
N GLN A 107 1.22 1.95 -21.02
CA GLN A 107 2.11 2.63 -20.08
C GLN A 107 2.30 4.10 -20.46
N SER A 108 2.64 4.41 -21.72
CA SER A 108 2.81 5.80 -22.15
C SER A 108 1.55 6.65 -21.97
N GLN A 109 0.37 6.07 -22.23
CA GLN A 109 -0.90 6.77 -22.00
C GLN A 109 -1.18 7.03 -20.52
N VAL A 110 -0.89 6.05 -19.65
CA VAL A 110 -1.04 6.19 -18.20
C VAL A 110 -0.06 7.23 -17.66
N LEU A 111 1.19 7.22 -18.14
CA LEU A 111 2.21 8.20 -17.76
C LEU A 111 1.83 9.62 -18.20
N SER A 112 1.30 9.79 -19.41
CA SER A 112 0.82 11.09 -19.91
C SER A 112 -0.34 11.62 -19.06
N LYS A 113 -1.38 10.82 -18.85
CA LYS A 113 -2.52 11.21 -18.00
C LYS A 113 -2.09 11.47 -16.56
N GLY A 114 -1.15 10.66 -16.06
CA GLY A 114 -0.55 10.82 -14.75
C GLY A 114 0.18 12.15 -14.63
N TRP A 115 1.03 12.48 -15.60
CA TRP A 115 1.76 13.74 -15.67
C TRP A 115 0.81 14.95 -15.67
N ASP A 116 -0.28 14.89 -16.43
CA ASP A 116 -1.26 15.98 -16.50
C ASP A 116 -2.04 16.16 -15.19
N SER A 117 -2.26 15.08 -14.44
CA SER A 117 -3.03 15.07 -13.19
C SER A 117 -2.21 15.48 -11.96
N ILE A 118 -0.88 15.34 -12.00
CA ILE A 118 -0.03 15.68 -10.85
C ILE A 118 0.27 17.18 -10.75
N SER A 119 0.47 17.63 -9.50
CA SER A 119 0.79 19.03 -9.18
C SER A 119 2.15 19.47 -9.74
N PRO A 120 2.36 20.78 -9.99
CA PRO A 120 3.66 21.30 -10.40
C PRO A 120 4.79 20.92 -9.46
N ASP A 121 4.57 20.91 -8.14
CA ASP A 121 5.60 20.50 -7.17
C ASP A 121 6.05 19.04 -7.40
N THR A 122 5.09 18.14 -7.63
CA THR A 122 5.39 16.74 -7.95
C THR A 122 6.15 16.60 -9.26
N ARG A 123 5.80 17.39 -10.28
CA ARG A 123 6.56 17.43 -11.54
C ARG A 123 7.99 17.91 -11.29
N SER A 124 8.18 18.91 -10.43
CA SER A 124 9.51 19.41 -10.05
C SER A 124 10.33 18.33 -9.34
N ASP A 125 9.71 17.58 -8.43
CA ASP A 125 10.35 16.44 -7.75
C ASP A 125 10.77 15.39 -8.80
N ILE A 126 9.87 14.97 -9.71
CA ILE A 126 10.21 13.97 -10.75
C ILE A 126 11.37 14.46 -11.63
N GLN A 127 11.32 15.71 -12.08
CA GLN A 127 12.39 16.31 -12.89
C GLN A 127 13.72 16.23 -12.15
N LYS A 128 13.76 16.65 -10.89
CA LYS A 128 14.98 16.66 -10.06
C LYS A 128 15.55 15.26 -9.81
N TRP A 129 14.70 14.27 -9.57
CA TRP A 129 15.13 12.90 -9.31
C TRP A 129 15.55 12.15 -10.59
N GLY A 130 14.88 12.45 -11.70
CA GLY A 130 15.12 11.81 -12.99
C GLY A 130 16.13 12.53 -13.88
N GLU A 131 16.63 13.70 -13.46
CA GLU A 131 17.44 14.60 -14.31
C GLU A 131 16.83 14.74 -15.71
N CYS A 132 15.53 15.01 -15.75
CA CYS A 132 14.71 15.12 -16.96
C CYS A 132 13.93 16.44 -16.98
N CYS A 133 13.46 16.86 -18.15
CA CYS A 133 12.70 18.11 -18.29
C CYS A 133 11.49 17.95 -19.22
N GLY A 134 10.32 18.39 -18.75
CA GLY A 134 9.07 18.27 -19.49
C GLY A 134 8.66 16.81 -19.72
N PHE A 135 7.40 16.57 -20.06
CA PHE A 135 6.95 15.19 -20.31
C PHE A 135 7.48 14.65 -21.64
N LEU A 136 7.13 15.33 -22.74
CA LEU A 136 7.49 14.96 -24.12
C LEU A 136 8.62 15.83 -24.68
N ASN A 137 8.58 17.14 -24.43
CA ASN A 137 9.54 18.10 -24.94
C ASN A 137 10.12 18.92 -23.79
N SER A 138 11.43 19.17 -23.86
CA SER A 138 12.17 19.97 -22.90
C SER A 138 12.10 21.45 -23.31
N THR A 139 11.02 22.18 -22.95
CA THR A 139 10.94 23.62 -23.25
C THR A 139 11.02 24.48 -22.00
N SER A 140 11.63 25.66 -22.12
CA SER A 140 11.77 26.64 -21.02
C SER A 140 10.44 27.23 -20.53
N ILE A 141 9.33 26.89 -21.17
CA ILE A 141 7.96 27.35 -20.86
C ILE A 141 7.22 26.30 -20.01
N ASP A 142 7.80 25.12 -19.77
CA ASP A 142 7.17 24.09 -18.96
C ASP A 142 6.97 24.55 -17.51
N ASN A 143 5.78 24.26 -16.97
CA ASN A 143 5.42 24.58 -15.59
C ASN A 143 5.39 23.28 -14.76
N PRO A 144 6.40 23.01 -13.91
CA PRO A 144 7.47 23.91 -13.45
C PRO A 144 8.73 23.93 -14.32
N SER A 145 9.42 25.08 -14.33
CA SER A 145 10.65 25.29 -15.10
C SER A 145 11.81 24.39 -14.64
N CYS A 146 12.58 23.90 -15.61
CA CYS A 146 13.74 23.02 -15.40
C CYS A 146 15.09 23.76 -15.29
N SER A 147 15.11 25.10 -15.30
CA SER A 147 16.36 25.86 -15.42
C SER A 147 17.35 25.68 -14.26
N LYS A 148 16.91 25.07 -13.16
CA LYS A 148 17.73 24.78 -11.97
C LYS A 148 18.37 23.39 -11.98
N LEU A 149 18.09 22.55 -12.97
CA LEU A 149 18.68 21.22 -13.08
C LEU A 149 20.07 21.26 -13.71
N ASP A 150 20.93 20.32 -13.31
CA ASP A 150 22.28 20.22 -13.85
C ASP A 150 22.27 19.80 -15.32
N CYS A 151 21.36 18.90 -15.72
CA CYS A 151 21.19 18.49 -17.11
C CYS A 151 20.79 19.65 -18.05
N PHE A 152 20.26 20.77 -17.53
CA PHE A 152 19.76 21.86 -18.36
C PHE A 152 20.89 22.52 -19.18
N LYS A 153 22.12 22.48 -18.66
CA LYS A 153 23.31 23.05 -19.34
C LYS A 153 23.75 22.22 -20.55
N THR A 154 23.49 20.92 -20.54
CA THR A 154 23.96 19.96 -21.56
C THR A 154 22.85 19.43 -22.45
N GLY A 155 21.58 19.70 -22.12
CA GLY A 155 20.39 19.15 -22.75
C GLY A 155 19.78 18.03 -21.91
N CYS A 156 18.59 18.27 -21.36
CA CYS A 156 17.88 17.26 -20.57
C CYS A 156 17.03 16.35 -21.48
N PRO A 157 16.99 15.02 -21.22
CA PRO A 157 16.04 14.12 -21.84
C PRO A 157 14.60 14.42 -21.38
N SER A 158 13.63 13.89 -22.12
CA SER A 158 12.23 13.97 -21.75
C SER A 158 11.95 13.10 -20.51
N CYS A 159 11.06 13.55 -19.62
CA CYS A 159 10.67 12.73 -18.47
C CYS A 159 9.87 11.49 -18.86
N GLN A 160 9.25 11.48 -20.05
CA GLN A 160 8.66 10.26 -20.60
C GLN A 160 9.73 9.18 -20.78
N ASP A 161 10.90 9.51 -21.33
CA ASP A 161 11.95 8.52 -21.55
C ASP A 161 12.46 7.94 -20.22
N TYR A 162 12.64 8.80 -19.21
CA TYR A 162 13.02 8.38 -17.87
C TYR A 162 11.96 7.46 -17.22
N LEU A 163 10.67 7.79 -17.34
CA LEU A 163 9.57 7.02 -16.75
C LEU A 163 9.19 5.77 -17.57
N ALA A 164 9.49 5.76 -18.87
CA ALA A 164 9.31 4.63 -19.76
C ALA A 164 10.52 3.68 -19.77
N ALA A 165 11.63 4.08 -19.16
CA ALA A 165 12.84 3.27 -19.06
C ALA A 165 12.58 1.93 -18.36
N ASP A 166 13.46 0.96 -18.66
CA ASP A 166 13.29 -0.42 -18.20
C ASP A 166 13.24 -0.54 -16.68
N TRP A 167 13.92 0.34 -15.93
CA TRP A 167 13.89 0.33 -14.47
C TRP A 167 12.45 0.46 -13.92
N PHE A 168 11.61 1.32 -14.51
CA PHE A 168 10.23 1.52 -14.07
C PHE A 168 9.37 0.32 -14.45
N LEU A 169 9.62 -0.29 -15.62
CA LEU A 169 8.97 -1.53 -16.03
C LEU A 169 9.26 -2.67 -15.05
N HIS A 170 10.52 -2.85 -14.67
CA HIS A 170 10.95 -3.84 -13.68
C HIS A 170 10.35 -3.56 -12.31
N PHE A 171 10.40 -2.31 -11.85
CA PHE A 171 9.81 -1.88 -10.59
C PHE A 171 8.31 -2.22 -10.55
N ARG A 172 7.55 -1.80 -11.56
CA ARG A 172 6.11 -2.09 -11.67
C ARG A 172 5.82 -3.59 -11.64
N ARG A 173 6.57 -4.40 -12.40
CA ARG A 173 6.41 -5.86 -12.41
C ARG A 173 6.71 -6.48 -11.05
N SER A 174 7.77 -6.03 -10.36
CA SER A 174 8.09 -6.48 -9.01
C SER A 174 6.99 -6.11 -8.02
N VAL A 175 6.51 -4.86 -8.04
CA VAL A 175 5.40 -4.41 -7.18
C VAL A 175 4.12 -5.19 -7.47
N GLY A 176 3.81 -5.44 -8.74
CA GLY A 176 2.67 -6.26 -9.16
C GLY A 176 2.79 -7.71 -8.66
N GLY A 177 3.98 -8.30 -8.75
CA GLY A 177 4.25 -9.65 -8.23
C GLY A 177 4.12 -9.73 -6.70
N VAL A 178 4.69 -8.77 -5.96
CA VAL A 178 4.55 -8.68 -4.50
C VAL A 178 3.08 -8.52 -4.12
N SER A 179 2.34 -7.66 -4.82
CA SER A 179 0.91 -7.43 -4.57
C SER A 179 0.08 -8.69 -4.84
N LEU A 180 0.43 -9.47 -5.87
CA LEU A 180 -0.24 -10.73 -6.18
C LEU A 180 0.00 -11.76 -5.08
N PHE A 181 1.24 -11.88 -4.62
CA PHE A 181 1.59 -12.76 -3.50
C PHE A 181 0.82 -12.36 -2.22
N VAL A 182 0.80 -11.07 -1.92
CA VAL A 182 0.05 -10.52 -0.79
C VAL A 182 -1.46 -10.79 -0.91
N SER A 183 -2.03 -10.67 -2.11
CA SER A 183 -3.43 -11.02 -2.37
C SER A 183 -3.72 -12.52 -2.09
N ILE A 184 -2.83 -13.42 -2.50
CA ILE A 184 -2.93 -14.85 -2.18
C ILE A 184 -2.88 -15.08 -0.66
N LEU A 185 -1.96 -14.41 0.04
CA LEU A 185 -1.88 -14.48 1.50
C LEU A 185 -3.15 -13.94 2.17
N MET A 186 -3.79 -12.91 1.60
CA MET A 186 -5.08 -12.41 2.08
C MET A 186 -6.22 -13.41 1.88
N CYS A 187 -6.31 -14.06 0.71
CA CYS A 187 -7.25 -15.16 0.48
C CYS A 187 -7.09 -16.27 1.52
N LEU A 188 -5.84 -16.70 1.78
CA LEU A 188 -5.54 -17.69 2.81
C LEU A 188 -5.92 -17.20 4.20
N SER A 189 -5.66 -15.92 4.51
CA SER A 189 -6.02 -15.31 5.79
C SER A 189 -7.54 -15.27 6.00
N ILE A 190 -8.30 -14.93 4.97
CA ILE A 190 -9.77 -14.94 5.01
C ILE A 190 -10.28 -16.37 5.22
N TYR A 191 -9.76 -17.34 4.46
CA TYR A 191 -10.12 -18.76 4.62
C TYR A 191 -9.84 -19.28 6.03
N LEU A 192 -8.64 -19.00 6.57
CA LEU A 192 -8.25 -19.39 7.93
C LEU A 192 -9.09 -18.68 8.99
N THR A 193 -9.44 -17.40 8.78
CA THR A 193 -10.30 -16.64 9.70
C THR A 193 -11.73 -17.16 9.69
N ALA A 194 -12.27 -17.51 8.52
CA ALA A 194 -13.58 -18.14 8.39
C ALA A 194 -13.59 -19.51 9.09
N LYS A 195 -12.56 -20.33 8.87
CA LYS A 195 -12.39 -21.60 9.59
C LYS A 195 -12.28 -21.39 11.10
N TYR A 196 -11.50 -20.40 11.54
CA TYR A 196 -11.35 -20.05 12.96
C TYR A 196 -12.68 -19.60 13.58
N ARG A 197 -13.51 -18.83 12.84
CA ARG A 197 -14.85 -18.42 13.25
C ARG A 197 -15.76 -19.61 13.54
N HIS A 198 -15.68 -20.66 12.71
CA HIS A 198 -16.46 -21.89 12.89
C HIS A 198 -15.96 -22.77 14.06
N ILE A 199 -14.76 -22.55 14.58
CA ILE A 199 -14.27 -23.26 15.77
C ILE A 199 -14.95 -22.67 17.00
N LYS A 200 -15.84 -23.45 17.61
CA LYS A 200 -16.54 -23.08 18.85
C LYS A 200 -15.51 -22.83 19.95
N ASN A 201 -15.58 -21.68 20.61
CA ASN A 201 -14.69 -21.35 21.73
C ASN A 201 -14.88 -22.39 22.85
N PRO A 202 -13.87 -23.19 23.22
CA PRO A 202 -13.99 -24.21 24.25
C PRO A 202 -14.19 -23.65 25.67
N ARG A 203 -14.21 -22.32 25.83
CA ARG A 203 -14.42 -21.61 27.11
C ARG A 203 -15.63 -20.69 27.12
N ALA A 204 -16.36 -20.55 26.01
CA ALA A 204 -17.48 -19.61 25.96
C ALA A 204 -18.72 -20.22 26.63
N ASN A 205 -19.16 -19.59 27.71
CA ASN A 205 -20.48 -19.80 28.28
C ASN A 205 -21.53 -19.16 27.36
N ALA A 206 -22.77 -19.68 27.39
CA ALA A 206 -23.88 -19.22 26.54
C ALA A 206 -24.21 -17.72 26.69
N ASN A 207 -23.72 -17.06 27.74
CA ASN A 207 -23.97 -15.65 28.05
C ASN A 207 -22.98 -14.67 27.38
N ASP A 208 -21.90 -15.14 26.74
CA ASP A 208 -20.91 -14.27 26.07
C ASP A 208 -21.32 -13.87 24.63
N TYR A 209 -22.49 -14.34 24.17
CA TYR A 209 -23.00 -14.11 22.80
C TYR A 209 -24.19 -13.13 22.75
N LEU A 210 -24.61 -12.60 23.90
CA LEU A 210 -25.64 -11.56 24.06
C LEU A 210 -24.95 -10.21 24.35
#